data_AF-A0A354XMM3-F1
#
_entry.id   AF-A0A354XMM3-F1
#
_cell.length_a   1.000
_cell.length_b   1.000
_cell.length_c   1.000
_cell.angle_alpha   90.00
_cell.angle_beta   90.00
_cell.angle_gamma   90.00
#
_symmetry.space_group_name_H-M   'P 1'
#
loop_
_entity.id
_entity.type
_entity.pdbx_description
1 polymer ?
#
loop_
_entity_poly.entity_id
_entity_poly.type
_entity_poly.pdbx_seq_one_letter_code
_entity_poly.pdbx_strand_id
1 'polypeptide(L)'
;GDDGVTVRLPGGRPCTIPVAGEQLASDEALELGIRPEHLQLDENGPLSGQIKVLERLGGQTSLYVQMGELLITIMADGDVAYRVNDTVQFGFAAERAHLFDAQGLALESLSQHPLASLTRQDNRAA
;
A
#
# COMPACT_ATOMS: atom_id res chain seq x y z
N GLY A 1 -12.04 -15.45 -1.32
CA GLY A 1 -13.24 -15.83 -0.54
C GLY A 1 -14.05 -14.58 -0.30
N ASP A 2 -15.15 -14.67 0.45
CA ASP A 2 -16.07 -13.54 0.65
C ASP A 2 -15.40 -12.32 1.34
N ASP A 3 -14.35 -12.56 2.12
CA ASP A 3 -13.57 -11.51 2.81
C ASP A 3 -12.44 -10.91 1.95
N GLY A 4 -12.22 -11.44 0.75
CA GLY A 4 -11.20 -10.96 -0.20
C GLY A 4 -10.18 -12.01 -0.65
N VAL A 5 -9.03 -11.52 -1.15
CA VAL A 5 -7.92 -12.30 -1.70
C VAL A 5 -6.72 -12.24 -0.78
N THR A 6 -6.24 -13.39 -0.30
CA THR A 6 -5.01 -13.47 0.51
C THR A 6 -3.80 -13.58 -0.40
N VAL A 7 -2.89 -12.61 -0.31
CA VAL A 7 -1.64 -12.57 -1.08
C VAL A 7 -0.43 -12.75 -0.18
N ARG A 8 0.63 -13.37 -0.72
CA ARG A 8 1.93 -13.48 -0.06
C ARG A 8 2.85 -12.40 -0.61
N LEU A 9 3.29 -11.49 0.26
CA LEU A 9 4.18 -10.40 -0.13
C LEU A 9 5.64 -10.85 -0.17
N PRO A 10 6.48 -10.32 -1.07
CA PRO A 10 7.91 -10.53 -1.03
C PRO A 10 8.50 -10.06 0.31
N GLY A 11 9.10 -10.98 1.07
CA GLY A 11 9.71 -10.67 2.38
C GLY A 11 8.72 -10.35 3.50
N GLY A 12 7.41 -10.43 3.24
CA GLY A 12 6.37 -10.09 4.20
C GLY A 12 5.53 -11.28 4.65
N ARG A 13 4.63 -11.02 5.60
CA ARG A 13 3.58 -11.97 6.00
C ARG A 13 2.43 -11.94 4.99
N PRO A 14 1.65 -13.03 4.85
CA PRO A 14 0.43 -13.00 4.06
C PRO A 14 -0.54 -11.93 4.58
N CYS A 15 -1.23 -11.26 3.66
CA CYS A 15 -2.28 -10.30 3.98
C CYS A 15 -3.50 -10.51 3.10
N THR A 16 -4.69 -10.29 3.64
CA THR A 16 -5.94 -10.36 2.87
C THR A 16 -6.31 -8.96 2.39
N ILE A 17 -6.49 -8.81 1.09
CA ILE A 17 -6.93 -7.58 0.44
C ILE A 17 -8.43 -7.74 0.12
N PRO A 18 -9.29 -6.79 0.51
CA PRO A 18 -10.74 -6.90 0.34
C PRO A 18 -11.14 -6.59 -1.11
N VAL A 19 -10.82 -7.51 -2.03
CA VAL A 19 -11.21 -7.46 -3.45
C VAL A 19 -11.89 -8.75 -3.87
N ALA A 20 -12.75 -8.66 -4.88
CA ALA A 20 -13.38 -9.80 -5.55
C ALA A 20 -12.31 -10.68 -6.21
N GLY A 21 -12.39 -11.99 -5.99
CA GLY A 21 -11.36 -12.95 -6.40
C GLY A 21 -11.93 -14.26 -6.94
N GLU A 22 -13.22 -14.26 -7.29
CA GLU A 22 -13.97 -15.44 -7.71
C GLU A 22 -13.45 -16.04 -9.02
N GLN A 23 -12.82 -15.22 -9.87
CA GLN A 23 -12.22 -15.68 -11.14
C GLN A 23 -10.75 -16.07 -11.03
N LEU A 24 -10.10 -15.90 -9.87
CA LEU A 24 -8.67 -16.16 -9.72
C LEU A 24 -8.37 -17.65 -9.57
N ALA A 25 -7.29 -18.11 -10.21
CA ALA A 25 -6.72 -19.42 -9.95
C ALA A 25 -5.94 -19.41 -8.62
N SER A 26 -5.80 -20.59 -7.99
CA SER A 26 -4.90 -20.73 -6.83
C SER A 26 -3.46 -20.45 -7.26
N ASP A 27 -2.70 -19.76 -6.41
CA ASP A 27 -1.30 -19.38 -6.62
C ASP A 27 -1.06 -18.53 -7.88
N GLU A 28 -2.10 -17.85 -8.38
CA GLU A 28 -1.98 -16.89 -9.46
C GLU A 28 -1.11 -15.70 -9.03
N ALA A 29 -0.18 -15.31 -9.91
CA ALA A 29 0.65 -14.13 -9.69
C ALA A 29 -0.17 -12.87 -9.97
N LEU A 30 -0.26 -12.00 -8.97
CA LEU A 30 -0.97 -10.73 -9.03
C LEU A 30 -0.01 -9.58 -8.82
N GLU A 31 -0.35 -8.40 -9.34
CA GLU A 31 0.35 -7.17 -9.04
C GLU A 31 -0.35 -6.44 -7.87
N LEU A 32 0.42 -6.05 -6.86
CA LEU A 32 -0.06 -5.27 -5.73
C LEU A 32 0.29 -3.80 -5.91
N GLY A 33 -0.73 -2.97 -6.05
CA GLY A 33 -0.60 -1.52 -6.09
C GLY A 33 -0.90 -0.87 -4.74
N ILE A 34 0.06 -0.11 -4.20
CA ILE A 34 -0.12 0.72 -3.01
C ILE A 34 0.44 2.10 -3.33
N ARG A 35 -0.33 3.16 -3.01
CA ARG A 35 0.15 4.53 -3.17
C ARG A 35 1.24 4.86 -2.13
N PRO A 36 2.28 5.64 -2.45
CA PRO A 36 3.34 5.99 -1.52
C PRO A 36 2.86 6.57 -0.18
N GLU A 37 1.82 7.40 -0.22
CA GLU A 37 1.18 8.04 0.95
C GLU A 37 0.34 7.07 1.80
N HIS A 38 0.09 5.85 1.30
CA HIS A 38 -0.62 4.79 2.03
C HIS A 38 0.32 3.79 2.70
N LEU A 39 1.62 3.85 2.41
CA LEU A 39 2.64 3.13 3.15
C LEU A 39 2.99 3.91 4.42
N GLN A 40 2.91 3.23 5.56
CA GLN A 40 3.11 3.84 6.87
C GLN A 40 4.32 3.20 7.54
N LEU A 41 5.24 4.04 8.02
CA LEU A 41 6.36 3.62 8.85
C LEU A 41 5.82 3.12 10.19
N ASP A 42 6.19 1.91 10.56
CA ASP A 42 5.74 1.23 11.78
C ASP A 42 6.85 0.27 12.22
N GLU A 43 7.35 0.45 13.44
CA GLU A 43 8.39 -0.42 14.03
C GLU A 43 7.94 -1.88 14.21
N ASN A 44 6.64 -2.16 14.11
CA ASN A 44 6.08 -3.51 14.11
C ASN A 44 5.49 -3.91 12.75
N GLY A 45 5.76 -3.12 11.72
CA GLY A 45 5.25 -3.31 10.37
C GLY A 45 5.68 -4.65 9.77
N PRO A 46 4.83 -5.29 8.94
CA PRO A 46 5.11 -6.61 8.40
C PRO A 46 6.15 -6.61 7.27
N LEU A 47 6.53 -5.44 6.75
CA LEU A 47 7.52 -5.26 5.69
C LEU A 47 8.75 -4.54 6.25
N SER A 48 9.92 -4.84 5.68
CA SER A 48 11.16 -4.18 6.07
C SER A 48 12.05 -3.95 4.86
N GLY A 49 12.80 -2.85 4.88
CA GLY A 49 13.78 -2.54 3.86
C GLY A 49 14.77 -1.47 4.31
N GLN A 50 15.77 -1.22 3.49
CA GLN A 50 16.81 -0.24 3.78
C GLN A 50 16.60 1.04 2.96
N ILE A 51 16.63 2.20 3.60
CA ILE A 51 16.56 3.49 2.90
C ILE A 51 17.81 3.66 2.02
N LYS A 52 17.62 3.89 0.73
CA LYS A 52 18.68 4.20 -0.23
C LYS A 52 18.75 5.68 -0.56
N VAL A 53 17.60 6.34 -0.63
CA VAL A 53 17.50 7.78 -0.91
C VAL A 53 16.45 8.38 0.01
N LEU A 54 16.71 9.61 0.46
CA LEU A 54 15.80 10.39 1.28
C LEU A 54 15.73 11.81 0.71
N GLU A 55 14.55 12.22 0.27
CA GLU A 55 14.28 13.54 -0.31
C GLU A 55 13.39 14.35 0.63
N ARG A 56 13.90 15.47 1.15
CA ARG A 56 13.16 16.36 2.06
C ARG A 56 12.56 17.51 1.27
N LEU A 57 11.23 17.56 1.21
CA LEU A 57 10.47 18.51 0.39
C LEU A 57 9.73 19.54 1.26
N GLY A 58 10.25 19.83 2.46
CA GLY A 58 9.63 20.71 3.44
C GLY A 58 8.60 19.95 4.28
N GLY A 59 7.33 19.96 3.87
CA GLY A 59 6.23 19.34 4.63
C GLY A 59 6.19 17.81 4.54
N GLN A 60 6.89 17.23 3.58
CA GLN A 60 6.93 15.80 3.33
C GLN A 60 8.36 15.32 3.07
N THR A 61 8.60 14.05 3.35
CA THR A 61 9.83 13.34 3.02
C THR A 61 9.50 12.14 2.15
N SER A 62 10.14 12.01 0.98
CA SER A 62 10.07 10.78 0.17
C SER A 62 11.24 9.87 0.52
N LEU A 63 10.94 8.64 0.92
CA LEU A 63 11.90 7.61 1.25
C LEU A 63 11.89 6.56 0.15
N TYR A 64 13.04 6.30 -0.48
CA TYR A 64 13.21 5.21 -1.43
C TYR A 64 13.86 4.04 -0.70
N VAL A 65 13.09 2.99 -0.47
CA VAL A 65 13.42 1.86 0.40
C VAL A 65 13.65 0.61 -0.44
N GLN A 66 14.84 0.03 -0.34
CA GLN A 66 15.19 -1.23 -0.98
C GLN A 66 14.65 -2.41 -0.15
N MET A 67 13.81 -3.25 -0.75
CA MET A 67 13.27 -4.48 -0.18
C MET A 67 13.55 -5.64 -1.13
N GLY A 68 14.59 -6.44 -0.85
CA GLY A 68 15.09 -7.43 -1.82
C GLY A 68 15.52 -6.73 -3.12
N GLU A 69 14.96 -7.15 -4.25
CA GLU A 69 15.18 -6.53 -5.57
C GLU A 69 14.25 -5.34 -5.86
N LEU A 70 13.26 -5.07 -4.99
CA LEU A 70 12.28 -4.00 -5.20
C LEU A 70 12.75 -2.67 -4.59
N LEU A 71 12.47 -1.57 -5.28
CA LEU A 71 12.60 -0.22 -4.75
C LEU A 71 11.20 0.35 -4.50
N ILE A 72 10.89 0.62 -3.23
CA ILE A 72 9.58 1.09 -2.77
C ILE A 72 9.69 2.57 -2.39
N THR A 73 8.69 3.37 -2.75
CA THR A 73 8.61 4.78 -2.34
C THR A 73 7.60 4.93 -1.21
N ILE A 74 8.02 5.48 -0.08
CA ILE A 74 7.17 5.83 1.06
C ILE A 74 7.14 7.35 1.19
N MET A 75 5.95 7.92 1.35
CA MET A 75 5.78 9.35 1.61
C MET A 75 5.42 9.56 3.08
N ALA A 76 6.33 10.16 3.84
CA ALA A 76 6.17 10.43 5.26
C ALA A 76 6.15 11.94 5.55
N ASP A 77 5.86 12.30 6.79
CA ASP A 77 5.92 13.68 7.25
C ASP A 77 7.35 14.26 7.16
N GLY A 78 7.43 15.59 7.05
CA GLY A 78 8.70 16.31 6.86
C GLY A 78 9.71 16.19 8.01
N ASP A 79 9.24 15.87 9.22
CA ASP A 79 10.03 15.85 10.46
C ASP A 79 10.59 14.48 10.82
N VAL A 80 10.45 13.47 9.94
CA VAL A 80 11.05 12.15 10.17
C VAL A 80 12.57 12.20 10.32
N ALA A 81 13.06 11.51 11.35
CA ALA A 81 14.46 11.53 11.79
C ALA A 81 15.36 10.44 11.17
N TYR A 82 14.86 9.72 10.16
CA TYR A 82 15.59 8.66 9.46
C TYR A 82 16.77 9.19 8.63
N ARG A 83 17.72 8.30 8.38
CA ARG A 83 18.92 8.51 7.56
C ARG A 83 19.01 7.49 6.44
N VAL A 84 19.77 7.84 5.41
CA VAL A 84 20.17 6.88 4.37
C VAL A 84 20.92 5.71 5.04
N ASN A 85 20.64 4.50 4.57
CA ASN A 85 21.07 3.20 5.09
C ASN A 85 20.37 2.72 6.38
N ASP A 86 19.48 3.51 7.00
CA ASP A 86 18.65 2.99 8.08
C ASP A 86 17.73 1.89 7.56
N THR A 87 17.55 0.85 8.37
CA THR A 87 16.50 -0.15 8.15
C THR A 87 15.20 0.36 8.74
N VAL A 88 14.15 0.37 7.95
CA VAL A 88 12.80 0.72 8.37
C VAL A 88 11.89 -0.48 8.30
N GLN A 89 10.88 -0.48 9.17
CA GLN A 89 9.72 -1.35 9.07
C GLN A 89 8.50 -0.50 8.70
N PHE A 90 7.60 -1.08 7.92
CA PHE A 90 6.43 -0.38 7.42
C PHE A 90 5.32 -1.35 7.06
N GLY A 91 4.13 -0.81 6.86
CA GLY A 91 2.95 -1.54 6.47
C GLY A 91 1.97 -0.67 5.69
N PHE A 92 0.78 -1.20 5.48
CA PHE A 92 -0.32 -0.50 4.82
C PHE A 92 -1.65 -1.07 5.33
N ALA A 93 -2.71 -0.27 5.24
CA ALA A 93 -4.07 -0.73 5.49
C ALA A 93 -4.57 -1.51 4.25
N ALA A 94 -5.14 -2.70 4.46
CA ALA A 94 -5.55 -3.59 3.37
C ALA A 94 -6.59 -2.94 2.44
N GLU A 95 -7.45 -2.08 2.98
CA GLU A 95 -8.50 -1.35 2.28
C GLU A 95 -7.94 -0.27 1.34
N ARG A 96 -6.64 0.04 1.43
CA ARG A 96 -5.93 1.01 0.59
C ARG A 96 -5.02 0.36 -0.46
N ALA A 97 -5.04 -0.96 -0.54
CA ALA A 97 -4.32 -1.73 -1.53
C ALA A 97 -5.21 -2.10 -2.71
N HIS A 98 -4.58 -2.26 -3.88
CA HIS A 98 -5.22 -2.71 -5.11
C HIS A 98 -4.52 -3.96 -5.61
N LEU A 99 -5.28 -4.90 -6.14
CA LEU A 99 -4.74 -6.06 -6.85
C LEU A 99 -5.10 -5.97 -8.33
N PHE A 100 -4.14 -6.33 -9.18
CA PHE A 100 -4.32 -6.41 -10.62
C PHE A 100 -4.00 -7.83 -11.09
N ASP A 101 -4.82 -8.32 -12.03
CA ASP A 101 -4.61 -9.61 -12.67
C ASP A 101 -3.44 -9.56 -13.68
N ALA A 102 -3.14 -10.70 -14.30
CA ALA A 102 -2.08 -10.81 -15.30
C ALA A 102 -2.36 -10.02 -16.61
N GLN A 103 -3.57 -9.48 -16.78
CA GLN A 103 -3.94 -8.58 -17.89
C GLN A 103 -3.82 -7.11 -17.47
N GLY A 104 -3.47 -6.83 -16.22
CA GLY A 104 -3.38 -5.48 -15.65
C GLY A 104 -4.73 -4.88 -15.29
N LEU A 105 -5.81 -5.69 -15.24
CA LEU A 105 -7.12 -5.22 -14.82
C LEU A 105 -7.21 -5.25 -13.29
N ALA A 106 -7.73 -4.16 -12.73
CA ALA A 106 -7.95 -4.06 -11.30
C ALA A 106 -9.11 -4.99 -10.87
N LEU A 107 -8.88 -5.75 -9.81
CA LEU A 107 -9.93 -6.49 -9.14
C LEU A 107 -10.88 -5.53 -8.40
N GLU A 108 -12.16 -5.86 -8.38
CA GLU A 108 -13.19 -5.01 -7.78
C GLU A 108 -13.00 -4.94 -6.25
N SER A 109 -12.95 -3.73 -5.70
CA SER A 109 -12.86 -3.53 -4.25
C SER A 109 -14.18 -3.88 -3.56
N LEU A 110 -14.11 -4.76 -2.56
CA LEU A 110 -15.22 -5.05 -1.64
C LEU A 110 -15.40 -3.95 -0.60
N SER A 111 -14.41 -3.07 -0.46
CA SER A 111 -14.48 -1.86 0.39
C SER A 111 -14.91 -0.67 -0.44
N GLN A 112 -15.98 0.02 -0.02
CA GLN A 112 -16.36 1.29 -0.61
C GLN A 112 -15.48 2.42 -0.06
N HIS A 113 -14.90 3.24 -0.94
CA HIS A 113 -14.24 4.46 -0.50
C HIS A 113 -15.26 5.40 0.14
N PRO A 114 -14.96 6.06 1.28
CA PRO A 114 -15.93 6.93 1.98
C PRO A 114 -16.52 8.05 1.10
N LEU A 115 -15.74 8.50 0.11
CA LEU A 115 -16.20 9.54 -0.84
C LEU A 115 -17.09 8.97 -1.96
N ALA A 116 -17.12 7.66 -2.19
CA ALA A 116 -17.92 7.06 -3.25
C ALA A 116 -19.43 7.16 -2.97
N SER A 117 -19.82 7.22 -1.69
CA SER A 117 -21.19 7.44 -1.26
C SER A 117 -21.59 8.93 -1.17
N LEU A 118 -20.63 9.85 -1.30
CA LEU A 118 -20.93 11.29 -1.22
C LEU A 118 -21.56 11.78 -2.53
N THR A 119 -22.67 12.48 -2.37
CA THR A 119 -23.36 13.17 -3.44
C THR A 119 -23.00 14.64 -3.45
N ARG A 120 -23.31 15.32 -4.57
CA ARG A 120 -23.12 16.77 -4.68
C ARG A 120 -23.92 17.56 -3.62
N GLN A 121 -24.99 17.00 -3.08
CA GLN A 121 -25.82 17.64 -2.06
C GLN A 121 -25.13 17.64 -0.69
N ASP A 122 -24.33 16.61 -0.38
CA ASP A 122 -23.61 16.49 0.89
C ASP A 122 -22.51 17.56 1.04
N ASN A 123 -22.04 18.14 -0.07
CA ASN A 123 -21.02 19.19 -0.09
C ASN A 123 -21.58 20.62 -0.02
N ARG A 124 -22.91 20.79 0.06
CA ARG A 124 -23.53 22.11 0.13
C ARG A 124 -23.69 22.50 1.59
N ALA A 125 -22.97 23.54 2.03
CA ALA A 125 -23.18 24.14 3.35
C ALA A 125 -24.62 24.67 3.47
N ALA A 126 -25.23 24.48 4.65
CA ALA A 126 -26.56 24.99 5.00
C ALA A 126 -26.61 26.53 4.98
#